data_AF-A0A7S1D888-F1
#
_entry.id   AF-A0A7S1D888-F1
#
_cell.length_a   1.000
_cell.length_b   1.000
_cell.length_c   1.000
_cell.angle_alpha   90.00
_cell.angle_beta   90.00
_cell.angle_gamma   90.00
#
_symmetry.space_group_name_H-M   'P 1'
#
loop_
_entity.id
_entity.type
_entity.pdbx_description
1 polymer ?
#
loop_
_entity_poly.entity_id
_entity_poly.type
_entity_poly.pdbx_seq_one_letter_code
_entity_poly.pdbx_strand_id
1 'polypeptide(L)'
;GIGSEGVEHLVTLLRTSNGRRLDLNLNNNPLTAASAAPLSQLMCADSPMMIQSLHLSHCQLGNEGMRVLCNNAVVSSSLHSNGVEFLDVSHNGIEEAGAKALAASLYDRDSGKTGWESLRMLKLSGNNIGVNGVKALAACLQKPSTTTTTTTATTATDTATTTTATDVSESSSMWEGNTCLEVLDLSQTNCGEGAAVLLLECCSLKKLRLFNNSFGTNGMTHIATEIKTAPCSLEELDVGGNNADASTMVNLLDAIGSNQFMVDAAKLRVLEIGGNDSSEGVEHAIKMLQQKLPRLDVARDKPRGPRSN
;
A
#
# COMPACT_ATOMS: atom_id res chain seq x y z
N GLY A 1 15.11 23.51 10.33
CA GLY A 1 14.40 22.23 10.48
C GLY A 1 14.44 21.80 11.93
N ILE A 2 13.39 21.18 12.41
CA ILE A 2 13.31 20.53 13.72
C ILE A 2 14.13 19.23 13.62
N GLY A 3 15.15 19.05 14.45
CA GLY A 3 15.86 17.77 14.58
C GLY A 3 15.25 16.89 15.67
N SER A 4 15.87 15.75 15.96
CA SER A 4 15.39 14.80 16.99
C SER A 4 15.14 15.46 18.36
N GLU A 5 16.05 16.32 18.83
CA GLU A 5 15.86 17.06 20.09
C GLU A 5 14.65 17.99 20.04
N GLY A 6 14.42 18.66 18.91
CA GLY A 6 13.25 19.52 18.74
C GLY A 6 11.94 18.74 18.75
N VAL A 7 11.94 17.52 18.22
CA VAL A 7 10.80 16.60 18.32
C VAL A 7 10.56 16.18 19.77
N GLU A 8 11.59 15.92 20.57
CA GLU A 8 11.42 15.62 22.00
C GLU A 8 10.74 16.75 22.77
N HIS A 9 11.16 17.99 22.51
CA HIS A 9 10.52 19.18 23.11
C HIS A 9 9.07 19.32 22.65
N LEU A 10 8.80 19.13 21.36
CA LEU A 10 7.45 19.15 20.80
C LEU A 10 6.57 18.09 21.47
N VAL A 11 7.07 16.86 21.58
CA VAL A 11 6.34 15.74 22.18
C VAL A 11 6.02 16.03 23.65
N THR A 12 6.97 16.61 24.39
CA THR A 12 6.76 17.03 25.78
C THR A 12 5.65 18.07 25.88
N LEU A 13 5.65 19.10 25.01
CA LEU A 13 4.62 20.13 24.99
C LEU A 13 3.23 19.55 24.65
N LEU A 14 3.15 18.70 23.63
CA LEU A 14 1.91 18.08 23.18
C LEU A 14 1.30 17.16 24.24
N ARG A 15 2.12 16.45 25.01
CA ARG A 15 1.64 15.62 26.14
C ARG A 15 1.14 16.42 27.33
N THR A 16 1.53 17.68 27.47
CA THR A 16 0.98 18.59 28.49
C THR A 16 -0.21 19.40 27.98
N SER A 17 -0.56 19.26 26.70
CA SER A 17 -1.61 20.03 26.06
C SER A 17 -2.92 19.25 26.03
N ASN A 18 -4.03 19.88 26.39
CA ASN A 18 -5.36 19.30 26.26
C ASN A 18 -5.96 19.66 24.89
N GLY A 19 -5.78 18.78 23.90
CA GLY A 19 -6.38 18.95 22.57
C GLY A 19 -7.12 17.70 22.14
N ARG A 20 -8.21 17.85 21.38
CA ARG A 20 -9.05 16.71 20.98
C ARG A 20 -8.49 15.92 19.80
N ARG A 21 -7.93 16.61 18.80
CA ARG A 21 -7.36 16.04 17.57
C ARG A 21 -6.28 16.96 17.02
N LEU A 22 -5.20 16.41 16.47
CA LEU A 22 -4.11 17.16 15.87
C LEU A 22 -3.68 16.56 14.53
N ASP A 23 -3.55 17.43 13.53
CA ASP A 23 -2.79 17.17 12.31
C ASP A 23 -1.36 17.68 12.54
N LEU A 24 -0.41 16.77 12.56
CA LEU A 24 1.01 17.04 12.82
C LEU A 24 1.81 16.88 11.53
N ASN A 25 2.25 18.01 10.99
CA ASN A 25 3.12 18.06 9.82
C ASN A 25 4.57 18.37 10.21
N LEU A 26 5.44 17.39 10.01
CA LEU A 26 6.88 17.48 10.23
C LEU A 26 7.67 17.16 8.95
N ASN A 27 7.05 17.29 7.78
CA ASN A 27 7.71 17.04 6.50
C ASN A 27 8.96 17.90 6.32
N ASN A 28 9.92 17.41 5.53
CA ASN A 28 11.15 18.13 5.18
C ASN A 28 12.00 18.55 6.39
N ASN A 29 11.93 17.77 7.47
CA ASN A 29 12.80 17.94 8.63
C ASN A 29 13.84 16.82 8.69
N PRO A 30 15.04 17.08 9.23
CA PRO A 30 16.10 16.07 9.36
C PRO A 30 15.80 15.10 10.52
N LEU A 31 14.62 14.47 10.49
CA LEU A 31 14.20 13.50 11.50
C LEU A 31 14.83 12.16 11.18
N THR A 32 15.64 11.65 12.10
CA THR A 32 16.30 10.36 11.97
C THR A 32 15.53 9.29 12.76
N ALA A 33 16.02 8.05 12.75
CA ALA A 33 15.49 6.98 13.61
C ALA A 33 15.36 7.40 15.09
N ALA A 34 16.24 8.28 15.58
CA ALA A 34 16.17 8.79 16.96
C ALA A 34 14.89 9.62 17.23
N SER A 35 14.32 10.26 16.21
CA SER A 35 13.05 10.99 16.33
C SER A 35 11.83 10.07 16.46
N ALA A 36 11.92 8.81 16.02
CA ALA A 36 10.78 7.90 15.99
C ALA A 36 10.30 7.50 17.40
N ALA A 37 11.22 7.30 18.35
CA ALA A 37 10.86 6.95 19.71
C ALA A 37 10.03 8.05 20.40
N PRO A 38 10.45 9.33 20.39
CA PRO A 38 9.60 10.43 20.85
C PRO A 38 8.26 10.53 20.11
N LEU A 39 8.24 10.43 18.77
CA LEU A 39 7.01 10.53 17.98
C LEU A 39 6.00 9.43 18.35
N SER A 40 6.49 8.21 18.51
CA SER A 40 5.63 7.08 18.85
C SER A 40 4.97 7.22 20.22
N GLN A 41 5.54 8.02 21.14
CA GLN A 41 4.94 8.32 22.43
C GLN A 41 3.72 9.25 22.32
N LEU A 42 3.56 9.99 21.22
CA LEU A 42 2.34 10.75 20.92
C LEU A 42 1.20 9.86 20.47
N MET A 43 1.52 8.64 20.06
CA MET A 43 0.56 7.70 19.51
C MET A 43 -0.05 6.84 20.62
N CYS A 44 0.69 6.58 21.69
CA CYS A 44 0.22 5.82 22.85
C CYS A 44 -1.10 6.36 23.44
N ALA A 45 -1.96 5.43 23.89
CA ALA A 45 -3.32 5.70 24.38
C ALA A 45 -3.40 6.69 25.55
N ASP A 46 -2.32 6.87 26.31
CA ASP A 46 -2.26 7.76 27.47
C ASP A 46 -1.97 9.23 27.10
N SER A 47 -1.81 9.54 25.81
CA SER A 47 -1.62 10.92 25.34
C SER A 47 -2.96 11.70 25.42
N PRO A 48 -3.01 12.87 26.07
CA PRO A 48 -4.21 13.72 26.09
C PRO A 48 -4.52 14.33 24.72
N MET A 49 -3.56 14.28 23.79
CA MET A 49 -3.67 14.73 22.41
C MET A 49 -3.77 13.53 21.46
N MET A 50 -4.84 13.47 20.66
CA MET A 50 -5.00 12.45 19.63
C MET A 50 -4.42 12.93 18.30
N ILE A 51 -3.34 12.32 17.84
CA ILE A 51 -2.81 12.58 16.49
C ILE A 51 -3.72 11.89 15.48
N GLN A 52 -4.37 12.66 14.60
CA GLN A 52 -5.21 12.12 13.53
C GLN A 52 -4.42 11.95 12.24
N SER A 53 -3.53 12.89 11.93
CA SER A 53 -2.73 12.88 10.71
C SER A 53 -1.28 13.15 11.08
N LEU A 54 -0.39 12.28 10.61
CA LEU A 54 1.05 12.37 10.85
C LEU A 54 1.77 12.42 9.52
N HIS A 55 2.34 13.59 9.21
CA HIS A 55 3.13 13.79 8.01
C HIS A 55 4.62 13.83 8.37
N LEU A 56 5.38 12.86 7.85
CA LEU A 56 6.81 12.67 8.07
C LEU A 56 7.56 12.53 6.74
N SER A 57 7.02 13.04 5.63
CA SER A 57 7.64 12.90 4.32
C SER A 57 8.95 13.68 4.20
N HIS A 58 9.86 13.19 3.35
CA HIS A 58 11.20 13.77 3.16
C HIS A 58 11.98 13.94 4.47
N CYS A 59 11.95 12.90 5.31
CA CYS A 59 12.78 12.79 6.50
C CYS A 59 13.82 11.66 6.31
N GLN A 60 14.47 11.20 7.37
CA GLN A 60 15.58 10.23 7.36
C GLN A 60 15.33 9.10 8.36
N LEU A 61 14.07 8.66 8.51
CA LEU A 61 13.67 7.65 9.49
C LEU A 61 14.36 6.30 9.24
N GLY A 62 14.45 5.89 7.97
CA GLY A 62 14.98 4.60 7.57
C GLY A 62 14.20 3.40 8.15
N ASN A 63 14.75 2.20 7.96
CA ASN A 63 14.17 0.97 8.50
C ASN A 63 14.01 1.01 10.02
N GLU A 64 15.01 1.53 10.73
CA GLU A 64 15.03 1.55 12.19
C GLU A 64 13.99 2.53 12.75
N GLY A 65 13.86 3.72 12.18
CA GLY A 65 12.81 4.66 12.57
C GLY A 65 11.43 4.10 12.35
N MET A 66 11.20 3.41 11.22
CA MET A 66 9.92 2.74 10.95
C MET A 66 9.65 1.63 11.97
N ARG A 67 10.65 0.80 12.28
CA ARG A 67 10.53 -0.27 13.28
C ARG A 67 10.14 0.27 14.65
N VAL A 68 10.78 1.36 15.10
CA VAL A 68 10.50 2.00 16.39
C VAL A 68 9.10 2.61 16.41
N LEU A 69 8.69 3.29 15.34
CA LEU A 69 7.34 3.87 15.22
C LEU A 69 6.27 2.77 15.30
N CYS A 70 6.49 1.64 14.63
CA CYS A 70 5.59 0.49 14.61
C CYS A 70 5.52 -0.26 15.95
N ASN A 71 6.66 -0.45 16.62
CA ASN A 71 6.71 -1.26 17.84
C ASN A 71 5.84 -0.68 18.97
N ASN A 72 5.86 0.64 19.13
CA ASN A 72 5.05 1.30 20.15
C ASN A 72 3.55 1.30 19.82
N ALA A 73 3.18 1.18 18.54
CA ALA A 73 1.78 1.03 18.14
C ALA A 73 1.19 -0.33 18.57
N VAL A 74 1.98 -1.40 18.55
CA VAL A 74 1.55 -2.77 18.90
C VAL A 74 1.54 -3.03 20.42
N VAL A 75 2.41 -2.35 21.16
CA VAL A 75 2.66 -2.61 22.60
C VAL A 75 1.69 -1.86 23.53
N SER A 76 0.91 -0.90 23.02
CA SER A 76 -0.07 -0.19 23.86
C SER A 76 -1.17 -1.17 24.31
N SER A 77 -1.12 -1.58 25.58
CA SER A 77 -2.02 -2.57 26.21
C SER A 77 -3.43 -2.04 26.44
N SER A 78 -3.70 -0.78 26.10
CA SER A 78 -5.03 -0.18 26.14
C SER A 78 -5.79 -0.55 24.86
N LEU A 79 -7.02 -1.02 25.02
CA LEU A 79 -8.00 -1.32 23.95
C LEU A 79 -8.36 -0.12 23.04
N HIS A 80 -7.67 1.01 23.19
CA HIS A 80 -7.87 2.23 22.42
C HIS A 80 -6.55 2.56 21.71
N SER A 81 -6.35 1.97 20.54
CA SER A 81 -5.16 2.21 19.73
C SER A 81 -5.16 3.61 19.11
N ASN A 82 -3.96 4.01 18.69
CA ASN A 82 -3.60 5.25 18.01
C ASN A 82 -4.71 5.75 17.05
N GLY A 83 -5.30 6.91 17.34
CA GLY A 83 -6.31 7.55 16.48
C GLY A 83 -5.78 8.09 15.14
N VAL A 84 -4.61 7.62 14.69
CA VAL A 84 -3.99 8.06 13.44
C VAL A 84 -4.74 7.45 12.28
N GLU A 85 -5.45 8.30 11.55
CA GLU A 85 -6.20 7.97 10.34
C GLU A 85 -5.34 8.14 9.07
N PHE A 86 -4.29 8.98 9.13
CA PHE A 86 -3.40 9.28 8.02
C PHE A 86 -1.93 9.21 8.45
N LEU A 87 -1.12 8.43 7.73
CA LEU A 87 0.33 8.37 7.89
C LEU A 87 1.03 8.60 6.54
N ASP A 88 1.88 9.60 6.47
CA ASP A 88 2.76 9.84 5.33
C ASP A 88 4.22 9.72 5.75
N VAL A 89 4.87 8.65 5.29
CA VAL A 89 6.29 8.36 5.50
C VAL A 89 7.03 8.28 4.16
N SER A 90 6.54 9.00 3.15
CA SER A 90 7.15 9.04 1.82
C SER A 90 8.57 9.60 1.87
N HIS A 91 9.48 9.12 1.01
CA HIS A 91 10.86 9.58 0.91
C HIS A 91 11.63 9.58 2.24
N ASN A 92 11.65 8.44 2.93
CA ASN A 92 12.32 8.26 4.23
C ASN A 92 13.48 7.25 4.23
N GLY A 93 13.83 6.71 3.06
CA GLY A 93 14.81 5.63 2.97
C GLY A 93 14.33 4.35 3.65
N ILE A 94 13.02 4.12 3.68
CA ILE A 94 12.44 2.86 4.14
C ILE A 94 12.69 1.80 3.07
N GLU A 95 13.19 0.66 3.48
CA GLU A 95 13.44 -0.48 2.61
C GLU A 95 12.58 -1.67 3.04
N GLU A 96 12.90 -2.86 2.52
CA GLU A 96 12.20 -4.11 2.81
C GLU A 96 12.00 -4.36 4.32
N ALA A 97 13.03 -4.15 5.14
CA ALA A 97 12.97 -4.44 6.57
C ALA A 97 11.99 -3.51 7.31
N GLY A 98 11.99 -2.21 6.98
CA GLY A 98 11.05 -1.25 7.57
C GLY A 98 9.61 -1.50 7.12
N ALA A 99 9.41 -1.87 5.85
CA ALA A 99 8.09 -2.23 5.34
C ALA A 99 7.53 -3.50 5.99
N LYS A 100 8.37 -4.51 6.24
CA LYS A 100 7.97 -5.71 7.02
C LYS A 100 7.57 -5.36 8.45
N ALA A 101 8.31 -4.47 9.11
CA ALA A 101 7.95 -3.99 10.45
C ALA A 101 6.60 -3.25 10.44
N LEU A 102 6.35 -2.43 9.42
CA LEU A 102 5.05 -1.79 9.21
C LEU A 102 3.94 -2.80 8.97
N ALA A 103 4.13 -3.77 8.07
CA ALA A 103 3.16 -4.83 7.80
C ALA A 103 2.79 -5.61 9.08
N ALA A 104 3.78 -5.98 9.89
CA ALA A 104 3.56 -6.67 11.17
C ALA A 104 2.77 -5.82 12.17
N SER A 105 2.93 -4.50 12.15
CA SER A 105 2.13 -3.61 13.00
C SER A 105 0.72 -3.35 12.46
N LEU A 106 0.52 -3.38 11.14
CA LEU A 106 -0.79 -3.20 10.52
C LEU A 106 -1.73 -4.35 10.87
N TYR A 107 -1.20 -5.57 10.89
CA TYR A 107 -1.88 -6.75 11.39
C TYR A 107 -0.84 -7.83 11.71
N ASP A 108 -0.73 -8.20 12.99
CA ASP A 108 0.08 -9.33 13.42
C ASP A 108 -0.77 -10.60 13.37
N ARG A 109 -0.37 -11.54 12.50
CA ARG A 109 -1.09 -12.80 12.32
C ARG A 109 -0.99 -13.73 13.52
N ASP A 110 0.10 -13.66 14.28
CA ASP A 110 0.34 -14.56 15.41
C ASP A 110 -0.43 -14.09 16.65
N SER A 111 -0.50 -12.77 16.88
CA SER A 111 -1.23 -12.20 18.02
C SER A 111 -2.66 -11.79 17.71
N GLY A 112 -3.04 -11.68 16.42
CA GLY A 112 -4.35 -11.18 15.97
C GLY A 112 -4.57 -9.69 16.27
N LYS A 113 -3.52 -8.96 16.63
CA LYS A 113 -3.59 -7.54 17.01
C LYS A 113 -3.17 -6.63 15.86
N THR A 114 -3.70 -5.42 15.87
CA THR A 114 -3.26 -4.34 14.98
C THR A 114 -2.92 -3.12 15.82
N GLY A 115 -1.78 -2.49 15.53
CA GLY A 115 -1.38 -1.21 16.13
C GLY A 115 -1.99 0.01 15.42
N TRP A 116 -2.73 -0.23 14.33
CA TRP A 116 -3.19 0.80 13.40
C TRP A 116 -4.67 0.60 13.02
N GLU A 117 -5.54 0.44 14.02
CA GLU A 117 -6.98 0.18 13.83
C GLU A 117 -7.71 1.36 13.15
N SER A 118 -7.20 2.57 13.34
CA SER A 118 -7.79 3.77 12.75
C SER A 118 -7.18 4.16 11.40
N LEU A 119 -6.08 3.53 10.96
CA LEU A 119 -5.36 3.98 9.78
C LEU A 119 -6.18 3.73 8.50
N ARG A 120 -6.53 4.81 7.80
CA ARG A 120 -7.28 4.79 6.53
C ARG A 120 -6.39 5.10 5.34
N MET A 121 -5.34 5.88 5.52
CA MET A 121 -4.43 6.29 4.45
C MET A 121 -2.96 6.13 4.85
N LEU A 122 -2.23 5.40 4.02
CA LEU A 122 -0.80 5.16 4.16
C LEU A 122 -0.07 5.56 2.89
N LYS A 123 0.86 6.52 3.02
CA LYS A 123 1.75 6.92 1.93
C LYS A 123 3.17 6.47 2.20
N LEU A 124 3.71 5.71 1.25
CA LEU A 124 5.02 5.09 1.29
C LEU A 124 5.87 5.49 0.07
N SER A 125 5.42 6.46 -0.72
CA SER A 125 6.05 6.80 -2.00
C SER A 125 7.54 7.14 -1.88
N GLY A 126 8.34 6.75 -2.87
CA GLY A 126 9.76 7.13 -2.94
C GLY A 126 10.66 6.47 -1.88
N ASN A 127 10.26 5.28 -1.42
CA ASN A 127 11.02 4.42 -0.51
C ASN A 127 11.40 3.11 -1.22
N ASN A 128 12.56 2.50 -0.96
CA ASN A 128 12.98 1.29 -1.67
C ASN A 128 12.43 -0.01 -1.02
N ILE A 129 11.10 -0.12 -0.90
CA ILE A 129 10.42 -1.19 -0.17
C ILE A 129 10.68 -2.58 -0.76
N GLY A 130 10.80 -2.67 -2.08
CA GLY A 130 11.09 -3.91 -2.78
C GLY A 130 9.94 -4.93 -2.75
N VAL A 131 10.13 -6.03 -3.48
CA VAL A 131 9.13 -7.07 -3.70
C VAL A 131 8.64 -7.69 -2.39
N ASN A 132 9.54 -8.09 -1.50
CA ASN A 132 9.14 -8.79 -0.27
C ASN A 132 8.50 -7.85 0.75
N GLY A 133 8.85 -6.56 0.74
CA GLY A 133 8.21 -5.55 1.57
C GLY A 133 6.75 -5.36 1.16
N VAL A 134 6.48 -5.26 -0.16
CA VAL A 134 5.11 -5.18 -0.65
C VAL A 134 4.33 -6.48 -0.44
N LYS A 135 4.96 -7.65 -0.63
CA LYS A 135 4.33 -8.94 -0.29
C LYS A 135 3.89 -8.99 1.17
N ALA A 136 4.70 -8.48 2.09
CA ALA A 136 4.34 -8.41 3.50
C ALA A 136 3.14 -7.47 3.74
N LEU A 137 3.11 -6.31 3.09
CA LEU A 137 1.97 -5.38 3.15
C LEU A 137 0.69 -6.00 2.57
N ALA A 138 0.76 -6.65 1.40
CA ALA A 138 -0.39 -7.34 0.82
C ALA A 138 -0.89 -8.45 1.75
N ALA A 139 0.03 -9.26 2.30
CA ALA A 139 -0.32 -10.34 3.21
C ALA A 139 -1.05 -9.86 4.48
N CYS A 140 -0.80 -8.66 4.99
CA CYS A 140 -1.53 -8.16 6.18
C CYS A 140 -2.88 -7.53 5.84
N LEU A 141 -3.11 -7.15 4.57
CA LEU A 141 -4.34 -6.52 4.08
C LEU A 141 -5.32 -7.51 3.44
N GLN A 142 -4.83 -8.61 2.89
CA GLN A 142 -5.66 -9.66 2.31
C GLN A 142 -6.47 -10.37 3.41
N LYS A 143 -7.70 -10.76 3.10
CA LYS A 143 -8.39 -11.80 3.87
C LYS A 143 -7.78 -13.16 3.52
N PRO A 144 -7.75 -14.13 4.43
CA PRO A 144 -7.45 -15.51 4.07
C PRO A 144 -8.49 -15.97 3.05
N SER A 145 -8.12 -15.95 1.78
CA SER A 145 -8.85 -16.66 0.76
C SER A 145 -8.57 -18.15 0.96
N THR A 146 -9.60 -18.98 0.90
CA THR A 146 -9.50 -20.45 1.00
C THR A 146 -8.77 -21.09 -0.20
N THR A 147 -8.05 -20.31 -1.01
CA THR A 147 -7.56 -20.75 -2.33
C THR A 147 -6.07 -20.53 -2.61
N THR A 148 -5.26 -20.01 -1.68
CA THR A 148 -3.81 -19.82 -1.97
C THR A 148 -2.97 -21.04 -1.61
N THR A 149 -3.17 -22.15 -2.32
CA THR A 149 -2.10 -23.10 -2.59
C THR A 149 -1.38 -22.65 -3.86
N THR A 150 -0.36 -21.81 -3.72
CA THR A 150 0.63 -21.65 -4.79
C THR A 150 2.03 -21.68 -4.22
N THR A 151 2.45 -22.93 -4.01
CA THR A 151 3.82 -23.40 -4.03
C THR A 151 4.65 -22.69 -5.09
N THR A 152 5.68 -21.95 -4.67
CA THR A 152 6.93 -21.78 -5.44
C THR A 152 8.11 -22.04 -4.51
N ALA A 153 8.27 -23.31 -4.14
CA ALA A 153 9.54 -23.86 -3.70
C ALA A 153 10.12 -24.65 -4.87
N THR A 154 10.97 -24.02 -5.66
CA THR A 154 11.84 -24.70 -6.61
C THR A 154 13.28 -24.26 -6.34
N THR A 155 13.92 -24.99 -5.43
CA THR A 155 15.27 -25.57 -5.60
C THR A 155 15.59 -26.42 -4.36
N ALA A 156 15.47 -27.74 -4.48
CA ALA A 156 16.41 -28.70 -3.90
C ALA A 156 15.99 -30.13 -4.32
N THR A 157 16.97 -30.82 -4.87
CA THR A 157 17.02 -32.19 -5.37
C THR A 157 16.81 -33.25 -4.29
N ASP A 158 16.19 -34.36 -4.71
CA ASP A 158 16.35 -35.74 -4.22
C ASP A 158 16.40 -36.02 -2.71
N THR A 159 15.35 -36.65 -2.18
CA THR A 159 15.30 -38.09 -1.85
C THR A 159 14.12 -38.40 -0.92
N ALA A 160 13.52 -39.56 -1.15
CA ALA A 160 12.36 -40.08 -0.44
C ALA A 160 12.56 -40.20 1.08
N THR A 161 11.63 -39.65 1.85
CA THR A 161 11.13 -40.28 3.09
C THR A 161 9.67 -39.91 3.31
N THR A 162 8.83 -40.94 3.30
CA THR A 162 7.45 -40.96 3.76
C THR A 162 7.39 -40.53 5.23
N THR A 163 6.69 -39.44 5.54
CA THR A 163 6.22 -39.18 6.91
C THR A 163 4.82 -38.59 6.86
N THR A 164 3.89 -39.46 7.24
CA THR A 164 2.53 -39.23 7.74
C THR A 164 2.07 -37.78 7.82
N ALA A 165 1.11 -37.45 6.97
CA ALA A 165 0.17 -36.36 7.16
C ALA A 165 -0.42 -36.45 8.57
N THR A 166 0.02 -35.53 9.43
CA THR A 166 -0.69 -35.20 10.66
C THR A 166 -1.62 -34.06 10.30
N ASP A 167 -2.92 -34.36 10.29
CA ASP A 167 -4.00 -33.38 10.27
C ASP A 167 -3.72 -32.33 11.36
N VAL A 168 -3.19 -31.18 10.95
CA VAL A 168 -3.23 -29.98 11.78
C VAL A 168 -4.63 -29.42 11.66
N SER A 169 -5.41 -29.80 12.67
CA SER A 169 -6.68 -29.23 13.08
C SER A 169 -6.84 -27.77 12.67
N GLU A 170 -7.93 -27.53 11.95
CA GLU A 170 -8.60 -26.25 11.72
C GLU A 170 -8.65 -25.40 12.99
N SER A 171 -7.59 -24.62 13.24
CA SER A 171 -7.68 -23.37 13.98
C SER A 171 -7.76 -22.25 12.96
N SER A 172 -8.76 -22.36 12.09
CA SER A 172 -9.25 -21.27 11.24
C SER A 172 -9.93 -20.24 12.14
N SER A 173 -9.15 -19.56 12.97
CA SER A 173 -9.52 -18.19 13.32
C SER A 173 -9.53 -17.45 11.99
N MET A 174 -10.73 -17.18 11.47
CA MET A 174 -10.93 -16.30 10.31
C MET A 174 -10.36 -14.93 10.68
N TRP A 175 -9.06 -14.74 10.48
CA TRP A 175 -8.48 -13.42 10.58
C TRP A 175 -9.03 -12.58 9.43
N GLU A 176 -9.44 -11.35 9.68
CA GLU A 176 -10.01 -10.49 8.64
C GLU A 176 -8.97 -9.59 7.95
N GLY A 177 -7.70 -9.72 8.33
CA GLY A 177 -6.64 -8.79 7.94
C GLY A 177 -6.89 -7.38 8.50
N ASN A 178 -6.03 -6.42 8.13
CA ASN A 178 -6.37 -5.02 8.34
C ASN A 178 -7.46 -4.61 7.34
N THR A 179 -8.68 -4.48 7.85
CA THR A 179 -9.87 -4.11 7.06
C THR A 179 -10.08 -2.59 6.97
N CYS A 180 -9.23 -1.80 7.60
CA CYS A 180 -9.41 -0.37 7.78
C CYS A 180 -8.67 0.46 6.73
N LEU A 181 -7.54 -0.02 6.22
CA LEU A 181 -6.75 0.75 5.24
C LEU A 181 -7.49 0.84 3.90
N GLU A 182 -7.80 2.06 3.47
CA GLU A 182 -8.56 2.33 2.24
C GLU A 182 -7.67 2.92 1.13
N VAL A 183 -6.57 3.58 1.48
CA VAL A 183 -5.69 4.28 0.55
C VAL A 183 -4.25 3.88 0.79
N LEU A 184 -3.63 3.32 -0.25
CA LEU A 184 -2.23 2.91 -0.23
C LEU A 184 -1.48 3.52 -1.42
N ASP A 185 -0.43 4.27 -1.11
CA ASP A 185 0.46 4.87 -2.11
C ASP A 185 1.85 4.22 -2.05
N LEU A 186 2.14 3.42 -3.07
CA LEU A 186 3.41 2.71 -3.29
C LEU A 186 4.10 3.23 -4.57
N SER A 187 3.91 4.50 -4.89
CA SER A 187 4.55 5.11 -6.06
C SER A 187 6.08 5.16 -5.88
N GLN A 188 6.86 4.73 -6.88
CA GLN A 188 8.33 4.70 -6.82
C GLN A 188 8.87 3.88 -5.64
N THR A 189 8.35 2.66 -5.43
CA THR A 189 8.80 1.81 -4.32
C THR A 189 9.51 0.52 -4.69
N ASN A 190 9.85 0.35 -5.97
CA ASN A 190 10.37 -0.90 -6.51
C ASN A 190 9.48 -2.10 -6.10
N CYS A 191 8.16 -1.89 -6.14
CA CYS A 191 7.15 -2.86 -5.73
C CYS A 191 7.35 -4.23 -6.40
N GLY A 192 7.76 -4.22 -7.66
CA GLY A 192 7.86 -5.40 -8.51
C GLY A 192 6.48 -5.97 -8.88
N GLU A 193 6.42 -6.50 -10.10
CA GLU A 193 5.17 -6.91 -10.75
C GLU A 193 4.37 -7.96 -9.96
N GLY A 194 5.02 -9.02 -9.47
CA GLY A 194 4.33 -10.11 -8.79
C GLY A 194 3.77 -9.72 -7.42
N ALA A 195 4.34 -8.71 -6.76
CA ALA A 195 3.81 -8.21 -5.49
C ALA A 195 2.65 -7.22 -5.69
N ALA A 196 2.69 -6.43 -6.76
CA ALA A 196 1.61 -5.48 -7.10
C ALA A 196 0.27 -6.19 -7.32
N VAL A 197 0.31 -7.36 -7.97
CA VAL A 197 -0.85 -8.22 -8.24
C VAL A 197 -1.57 -8.62 -6.95
N LEU A 198 -0.84 -8.94 -5.87
CA LEU A 198 -1.43 -9.32 -4.58
C LEU A 198 -2.25 -8.19 -3.94
N LEU A 199 -1.92 -6.92 -4.22
CA LEU A 199 -2.66 -5.78 -3.71
C LEU A 199 -4.05 -5.64 -4.34
N LEU A 200 -4.27 -6.21 -5.53
CA LEU A 200 -5.58 -6.21 -6.19
C LEU A 200 -6.59 -7.12 -5.45
N GLU A 201 -6.12 -8.09 -4.68
CA GLU A 201 -6.95 -8.95 -3.84
C GLU A 201 -7.31 -8.32 -2.49
N CYS A 202 -6.74 -7.14 -2.16
CA CYS A 202 -6.99 -6.45 -0.90
C CYS A 202 -8.32 -5.69 -0.96
N CYS A 203 -9.42 -6.34 -0.57
CA CYS A 203 -10.77 -5.79 -0.69
C CYS A 203 -11.04 -4.51 0.12
N SER A 204 -10.19 -4.17 1.11
CA SER A 204 -10.28 -2.93 1.89
C SER A 204 -9.84 -1.69 1.10
N LEU A 205 -8.96 -1.86 0.10
CA LEU A 205 -8.41 -0.74 -0.67
C LEU A 205 -9.44 -0.15 -1.64
N LYS A 206 -9.68 1.15 -1.50
CA LYS A 206 -10.43 1.99 -2.44
C LYS A 206 -9.50 2.76 -3.38
N LYS A 207 -8.29 3.07 -2.95
CA LYS A 207 -7.31 3.81 -3.76
C LYS A 207 -5.95 3.12 -3.70
N LEU A 208 -5.40 2.81 -4.86
CA LEU A 208 -4.09 2.19 -4.99
C LEU A 208 -3.26 2.96 -6.00
N ARG A 209 -2.12 3.50 -5.55
CA ARG A 209 -1.12 4.12 -6.43
C ARG A 209 0.12 3.26 -6.54
N LEU A 210 0.45 2.92 -7.78
CA LEU A 210 1.61 2.13 -8.19
C LEU A 210 2.45 2.88 -9.22
N PHE A 211 2.36 4.22 -9.25
CA PHE A 211 3.06 5.05 -10.22
C PHE A 211 4.57 4.80 -10.21
N ASN A 212 5.16 4.68 -11.40
CA ASN A 212 6.61 4.63 -11.60
C ASN A 212 7.33 3.55 -10.77
N ASN A 213 6.85 2.30 -10.89
CA ASN A 213 7.46 1.10 -10.31
C ASN A 213 8.18 0.22 -11.35
N SER A 214 8.31 0.69 -12.59
CA SER A 214 9.04 0.00 -13.66
C SER A 214 8.55 -1.44 -13.93
N PHE A 215 7.24 -1.68 -13.92
CA PHE A 215 6.69 -3.03 -14.19
C PHE A 215 6.99 -3.56 -15.60
N GLY A 216 7.13 -2.66 -16.58
CA GLY A 216 7.25 -3.02 -17.99
C GLY A 216 6.02 -3.72 -18.55
N THR A 217 6.12 -4.14 -19.80
CA THR A 217 5.08 -4.89 -20.52
C THR A 217 4.67 -6.19 -19.82
N ASN A 218 5.63 -6.99 -19.35
CA ASN A 218 5.32 -8.28 -18.72
C ASN A 218 4.56 -8.09 -17.40
N GLY A 219 5.06 -7.20 -16.53
CA GLY A 219 4.40 -6.92 -15.27
C GLY A 219 3.02 -6.31 -15.42
N MET A 220 2.84 -5.41 -16.39
CA MET A 220 1.52 -4.85 -16.69
C MET A 220 0.56 -5.89 -17.27
N THR A 221 1.06 -6.89 -18.01
CA THR A 221 0.26 -8.02 -18.48
C THR A 221 -0.22 -8.89 -17.32
N HIS A 222 0.61 -9.11 -16.30
CA HIS A 222 0.19 -9.81 -15.08
C HIS A 222 -0.89 -9.02 -14.32
N ILE A 223 -0.72 -7.70 -14.18
CA ILE A 223 -1.74 -6.82 -13.59
C ILE A 223 -3.05 -6.90 -14.37
N ALA A 224 -3.00 -6.84 -15.71
CA ALA A 224 -4.18 -6.96 -16.56
C ALA A 224 -4.88 -8.32 -16.42
N THR A 225 -4.10 -9.39 -16.26
CA THR A 225 -4.65 -10.73 -16.07
C THR A 225 -5.39 -10.84 -14.74
N GLU A 226 -4.77 -10.39 -13.66
CA GLU A 226 -5.35 -10.50 -12.32
C GLU A 226 -6.53 -9.54 -12.12
N ILE A 227 -6.39 -8.28 -12.55
CA ILE A 227 -7.46 -7.28 -12.38
C ILE A 227 -8.74 -7.66 -13.11
N LYS A 228 -8.68 -8.58 -14.09
CA LYS A 228 -9.87 -9.09 -14.77
C LYS A 228 -10.77 -9.89 -13.84
N THR A 229 -10.20 -10.61 -12.87
CA THR A 229 -10.91 -11.54 -11.97
C THR A 229 -10.88 -11.13 -10.50
N ALA A 230 -9.97 -10.22 -10.11
CA ALA A 230 -9.79 -9.81 -8.74
C ALA A 230 -11.08 -9.18 -8.16
N PRO A 231 -11.49 -9.55 -6.94
CA PRO A 231 -12.63 -8.97 -6.22
C PRO A 231 -12.29 -7.60 -5.62
N CYS A 232 -11.64 -6.74 -6.40
CA CYS A 232 -11.18 -5.43 -5.98
C CYS A 232 -12.35 -4.45 -5.83
N SER A 233 -12.29 -3.61 -4.80
CA SER A 233 -13.28 -2.56 -4.52
C SER A 233 -12.78 -1.16 -4.90
N LEU A 234 -11.72 -1.12 -5.74
CA LEU A 234 -11.00 0.10 -6.10
C LEU A 234 -11.90 1.12 -6.79
N GLU A 235 -11.79 2.34 -6.29
CA GLU A 235 -12.41 3.55 -6.81
C GLU A 235 -11.40 4.41 -7.58
N GLU A 236 -10.12 4.33 -7.21
CA GLU A 236 -9.01 5.01 -7.90
C GLU A 236 -7.84 4.05 -8.07
N LEU A 237 -7.34 3.91 -9.30
CA LEU A 237 -6.17 3.12 -9.62
C LEU A 237 -5.19 3.96 -10.42
N ASP A 238 -3.95 4.04 -9.95
CA ASP A 238 -2.85 4.68 -10.67
C ASP A 238 -1.76 3.63 -10.96
N VAL A 239 -1.56 3.37 -12.25
CA VAL A 239 -0.52 2.50 -12.78
C VAL A 239 0.35 3.25 -13.79
N GLY A 240 0.40 4.58 -13.70
CA GLY A 240 1.19 5.42 -14.57
C GLY A 240 2.70 5.20 -14.46
N GLY A 241 3.46 5.61 -15.46
CA GLY A 241 4.92 5.62 -15.43
C GLY A 241 5.57 4.24 -15.34
N ASN A 242 4.88 3.17 -15.76
CA ASN A 242 5.36 1.80 -15.58
C ASN A 242 5.98 1.18 -16.84
N ASN A 243 6.27 1.99 -17.88
CA ASN A 243 6.97 1.57 -19.10
C ASN A 243 6.30 0.38 -19.82
N ALA A 244 4.98 0.29 -19.78
CA ALA A 244 4.22 -0.70 -20.55
C ALA A 244 3.99 -0.22 -21.99
N ASP A 245 4.08 -1.14 -22.95
CA ASP A 245 3.75 -0.84 -24.34
C ASP A 245 2.24 -0.62 -24.57
N ALA A 246 1.92 0.02 -25.70
CA ALA A 246 0.55 0.40 -26.01
C ALA A 246 -0.40 -0.79 -26.18
N SER A 247 0.10 -1.96 -26.63
CA SER A 247 -0.73 -3.16 -26.79
C SER A 247 -1.15 -3.73 -25.44
N THR A 248 -0.25 -3.69 -24.46
CA THR A 248 -0.48 -4.12 -23.09
C THR A 248 -1.44 -3.18 -22.38
N MET A 249 -1.33 -1.88 -22.64
CA MET A 249 -2.27 -0.90 -22.11
C MET A 249 -3.69 -1.11 -22.63
N VAL A 250 -3.86 -1.49 -23.90
CA VAL A 250 -5.17 -1.89 -24.44
C VAL A 250 -5.71 -3.12 -23.68
N ASN A 251 -4.87 -4.15 -23.50
CA ASN A 251 -5.27 -5.35 -22.75
C ASN A 251 -5.68 -5.04 -21.29
N LEU A 252 -4.97 -4.13 -20.63
CA LEU A 252 -5.30 -3.66 -19.29
C LEU A 252 -6.68 -3.00 -19.26
N LEU A 253 -6.94 -2.07 -20.18
CA LEU A 253 -8.22 -1.36 -20.26
C LEU A 253 -9.39 -2.32 -20.55
N ASP A 254 -9.19 -3.29 -21.44
CA ASP A 254 -10.17 -4.33 -21.74
C ASP A 254 -10.42 -5.25 -20.54
N ALA A 255 -9.38 -5.57 -19.77
CA ALA A 255 -9.48 -6.36 -18.55
C ALA A 255 -10.29 -5.64 -17.47
N ILE A 256 -10.00 -4.36 -17.22
CA ILE A 256 -10.77 -3.50 -16.31
C ILE A 256 -12.23 -3.44 -16.75
N GLY A 257 -12.50 -3.23 -18.04
CA GLY A 257 -13.85 -3.20 -18.60
C GLY A 257 -14.56 -4.56 -18.63
N SER A 258 -13.86 -5.65 -18.33
CA SER A 258 -14.41 -7.01 -18.23
C SER A 258 -14.56 -7.48 -16.79
N ASN A 259 -14.00 -6.78 -15.81
CA ASN A 259 -14.16 -7.10 -14.40
C ASN A 259 -15.57 -6.73 -13.92
N GLN A 260 -16.40 -7.74 -13.63
CA GLN A 260 -17.77 -7.55 -13.15
C GLN A 260 -17.85 -6.83 -11.81
N PHE A 261 -16.91 -7.07 -10.88
CA PHE A 261 -16.88 -6.38 -9.58
C PHE A 261 -16.68 -4.87 -9.72
N MET A 262 -15.86 -4.43 -10.68
CA MET A 262 -15.64 -3.01 -10.97
C MET A 262 -16.81 -2.39 -11.76
N VAL A 263 -17.28 -3.10 -12.79
CA VAL A 263 -18.31 -2.61 -13.72
C VAL A 263 -19.68 -2.56 -13.05
N ASP A 264 -20.11 -3.63 -12.39
CA ASP A 264 -21.46 -3.72 -11.81
C ASP A 264 -21.64 -2.76 -10.64
N ALA A 265 -20.56 -2.57 -9.85
CA ALA A 265 -20.56 -1.62 -8.76
C ALA A 265 -20.32 -0.17 -9.23
N ALA A 266 -19.91 0.03 -10.49
CA ALA A 266 -19.50 1.31 -11.07
C ALA A 266 -18.59 2.13 -10.13
N LYS A 267 -17.68 1.45 -9.43
CA LYS A 267 -16.88 2.02 -8.34
C LYS A 267 -15.68 2.80 -8.84
N LEU A 268 -15.04 2.33 -9.91
CA LEU A 268 -13.85 2.96 -10.46
C LEU A 268 -14.21 4.30 -11.11
N ARG A 269 -13.67 5.38 -10.54
CA ARG A 269 -13.92 6.78 -10.93
C ARG A 269 -12.69 7.46 -11.48
N VAL A 270 -11.49 7.04 -11.08
CA VAL A 270 -10.23 7.60 -11.58
C VAL A 270 -9.30 6.46 -11.99
N LEU A 271 -8.78 6.54 -13.21
CA LEU A 271 -7.74 5.66 -13.72
C LEU A 271 -6.58 6.51 -14.26
N GLU A 272 -5.41 6.41 -13.64
CA GLU A 272 -4.20 7.10 -14.10
C GLU A 272 -3.29 6.10 -14.82
N ILE A 273 -3.02 6.36 -16.10
CA ILE A 273 -2.20 5.51 -16.98
C ILE A 273 -1.08 6.28 -17.70
N GLY A 274 -0.96 7.59 -17.45
CA GLY A 274 0.07 8.45 -18.05
C GLY A 274 1.49 7.95 -17.75
N GLY A 275 2.46 8.25 -18.61
CA GLY A 275 3.82 7.70 -18.50
C GLY A 275 3.99 6.25 -18.98
N ASN A 276 2.95 5.64 -19.55
CA ASN A 276 3.03 4.42 -20.36
C ASN A 276 2.87 4.76 -21.85
N ASP A 277 3.16 3.81 -22.74
CA ASP A 277 3.05 4.08 -24.18
C ASP A 277 1.59 4.30 -24.59
N SER A 278 1.36 5.41 -25.30
CA SER A 278 0.06 5.78 -25.86
C SER A 278 -0.04 5.41 -27.34
N SER A 279 -1.21 4.98 -27.79
CA SER A 279 -1.54 4.81 -29.22
C SER A 279 -3.00 5.15 -29.50
N GLU A 280 -3.39 5.23 -30.77
CA GLU A 280 -4.81 5.36 -31.15
C GLU A 280 -5.66 4.18 -30.62
N GLY A 281 -5.06 2.99 -30.52
CA GLY A 281 -5.70 1.82 -29.91
C GLY A 281 -6.01 2.03 -28.44
N VAL A 282 -5.09 2.63 -27.68
CA VAL A 282 -5.31 3.00 -26.27
C VAL A 282 -6.45 4.01 -26.16
N GLU A 283 -6.46 5.06 -27.00
CA GLU A 283 -7.54 6.05 -27.02
C GLU A 283 -8.91 5.43 -27.36
N HIS A 284 -8.94 4.46 -28.28
CA HIS A 284 -10.16 3.72 -28.60
C HIS A 284 -10.62 2.85 -27.40
N ALA A 285 -9.71 2.10 -26.79
CA ALA A 285 -10.01 1.27 -25.62
C ALA A 285 -10.54 2.09 -24.44
N ILE A 286 -10.00 3.30 -24.22
CA ILE A 286 -10.52 4.23 -23.20
C ILE A 286 -11.97 4.62 -23.48
N LYS A 287 -12.29 4.97 -24.73
CA LYS A 287 -13.67 5.31 -25.11
C LYS A 287 -14.62 4.14 -24.85
N MET A 288 -14.20 2.92 -25.20
CA MET A 288 -14.97 1.69 -24.93
C MET A 288 -15.14 1.45 -23.43
N LEU A 289 -14.10 1.68 -22.64
CA LEU A 289 -14.16 1.57 -21.18
C LEU A 289 -15.12 2.61 -20.58
N GLN A 290 -15.07 3.86 -21.04
CA GLN A 290 -15.96 4.93 -20.58
C GLN A 290 -17.42 4.72 -21.00
N GLN A 291 -17.70 3.96 -22.07
CA GLN A 291 -19.08 3.53 -22.35
C GLN A 291 -19.63 2.59 -21.27
N LYS A 292 -18.77 1.72 -20.71
CA LYS A 292 -19.13 0.82 -19.61
C LYS A 292 -19.11 1.51 -18.25
N LEU A 293 -18.21 2.48 -18.07
CA LEU A 293 -18.04 3.28 -16.86
C LEU A 293 -18.16 4.78 -17.18
N PRO A 294 -19.39 5.33 -17.32
CA PRO A 294 -19.59 6.71 -17.80
C PRO A 294 -19.03 7.81 -16.89
N ARG A 295 -18.75 7.49 -15.63
CA ARG A 295 -18.17 8.42 -14.64
C ARG A 295 -16.65 8.28 -14.49
N LEU A 296 -16.03 7.41 -15.28
CA LEU A 296 -14.59 7.16 -15.20
C LEU A 296 -13.82 8.31 -15.87
N ASP A 297 -13.01 9.00 -15.07
CA ASP A 297 -11.96 9.88 -15.55
C ASP A 297 -10.67 9.09 -15.79
N VAL A 298 -10.04 9.30 -16.94
CA VAL A 298 -8.82 8.59 -17.35
C VAL A 298 -7.71 9.61 -17.62
N ALA A 299 -6.82 9.76 -16.64
CA ALA A 299 -5.65 10.62 -16.76
C ALA A 299 -4.54 9.92 -17.54
N ARG A 300 -4.07 10.58 -18.61
CA ARG A 300 -3.06 10.03 -19.53
C ARG A 300 -2.29 11.14 -20.24
N ASP A 301 -1.14 10.77 -20.78
CA ASP A 301 -0.35 11.69 -21.60
C ASP A 301 -1.10 11.98 -22.90
N LYS A 302 -1.15 13.26 -23.28
CA LYS A 302 -1.73 13.63 -24.57
C LYS A 302 -0.86 13.07 -25.69
N PRO A 303 -1.45 12.49 -26.75
CA PRO A 303 -0.67 12.08 -27.91
C PRO A 303 0.10 13.29 -28.43
N ARG A 304 1.42 13.14 -28.59
CA ARG A 304 2.25 14.20 -29.18
C ARG A 304 1.68 14.47 -30.57
N GLY A 305 1.13 15.67 -30.77
CA GLY A 305 0.65 16.10 -32.08
C GLY A 305 1.77 15.97 -33.12
N PRO A 306 1.43 15.85 -34.42
CA PRO A 306 2.43 15.74 -35.47
C PRO A 306 3.42 16.89 -35.32
N ARG A 307 4.70 16.57 -35.18
CA ARG A 307 5.77 17.58 -35.19
C ARG A 307 5.65 18.32 -36.52
N SER A 308 5.29 19.60 -36.47
CA SER A 308 5.41 20.48 -37.63
C SER A 308 6.90 20.54 -37.99
N ASN A 309 7.25 19.97 -39.14
CA ASN A 309 8.57 20.13 -39.76
C ASN A 309 8.79 21.58 -40.18
#